data_AF-D8LS88-F1
#
_entry.id   AF-D8LS88-F1
#
_cell.length_a   1.000
_cell.length_b   1.000
_cell.length_c   1.000
_cell.angle_alpha   90.00
_cell.angle_beta   90.00
_cell.angle_gamma   90.00
#
_symmetry.space_group_name_H-M   'P 1'
#
loop_
_entity.id
_entity.type
_entity.pdbx_description
1 polymer ?
#
loop_
_entity_poly.entity_id
_entity_poly.type
_entity_poly.pdbx_seq_one_letter_code
_entity_poly.pdbx_strand_id
1 'polypeptide(L)'
;MAARTAPGSCDIPECTRPRHQRAGIVHNFCGRTHAMEAVSRGLAAKLDRPHGRCHVCQLRGCSKPVYFDSDTGRVYDFCCRRHANKAMDRGDWIPSPHKGTSVCKLPGCKELVYRDSTTKTDSEYCGKSHYLTGQARLCARRGCTSTAWLANTDSRQYCSAYCFSKERLVLNKHAGSVCKLRYCSVGTLHHLQTGEDLGYCSEGHRLLSKPPSKGQLRSSEPYVHGVYSVGTPRFNLCALDEAHPECPSLRSQFSTKWVKPQPAEGISVVRIFRVEVPAEVRDKHDKYARTVRNIRRRFHGTSCSDGCNFIVDPQRSPCGLRSCSLCNISMRGFKLDENVGRTALARNFNLRYGKGVYFSSVSGKANDYADLTAKTAKDGTKLRCMFVANVAAGKAYSTKEKALDDGKCPPPGYESVVGEVGQGLNYDELVVYKEEAALPTHLIVYALH
;
A
#
# COMPACT_ATOMS: atom_id res chain seq x y z
N MET A 1 -2.89 -37.15 2.22
CA MET A 1 -4.25 -37.20 2.77
C MET A 1 -4.63 -35.80 3.23
N ALA A 2 -5.67 -35.19 2.66
CA ALA A 2 -6.09 -33.84 3.04
C ALA A 2 -6.61 -33.87 4.49
N ALA A 3 -6.00 -33.07 5.37
CA ALA A 3 -6.48 -32.90 6.74
C ALA A 3 -7.92 -32.38 6.68
N ARG A 4 -8.88 -33.19 7.13
CA ARG A 4 -10.28 -32.78 7.25
C ARG A 4 -10.34 -31.65 8.27
N THR A 5 -10.93 -30.52 7.87
CA THR A 5 -11.26 -29.41 8.76
C THR A 5 -12.07 -29.92 9.94
N ALA A 6 -11.86 -29.33 11.13
CA ALA A 6 -12.62 -29.69 12.32
C ALA A 6 -14.13 -29.51 12.04
N PRO A 7 -15.00 -30.42 12.52
CA PRO A 7 -16.45 -30.30 12.30
C PRO A 7 -16.95 -28.92 12.73
N GLY A 8 -17.52 -28.15 11.80
CA GLY A 8 -18.07 -26.81 12.07
C GLY A 8 -17.14 -25.62 11.74
N SER A 9 -15.88 -25.84 11.33
CA SER A 9 -15.00 -24.76 10.87
C SER A 9 -15.11 -24.49 9.37
N CYS A 10 -14.75 -23.27 8.96
CA CYS A 10 -14.67 -22.88 7.56
C CYS A 10 -13.84 -23.87 6.73
N ASP A 11 -14.29 -24.19 5.51
CA ASP A 11 -13.61 -25.14 4.61
C ASP A 11 -12.39 -24.58 3.90
N ILE A 12 -11.96 -23.36 4.25
CA ILE A 12 -10.62 -22.89 3.91
C ILE A 12 -9.68 -23.51 4.95
N PRO A 13 -8.69 -24.34 4.56
CA PRO A 13 -7.85 -25.09 5.50
C PRO A 13 -7.17 -24.24 6.58
N GLU A 14 -6.78 -23.01 6.26
CA GLU A 14 -6.16 -22.05 7.20
C GLU A 14 -7.14 -21.17 7.97
N CYS A 15 -8.45 -21.33 7.76
CA CYS A 15 -9.46 -20.54 8.45
C CYS A 15 -10.04 -21.28 9.65
N THR A 16 -9.71 -20.81 10.84
CA THR A 16 -10.25 -21.33 12.11
C THR A 16 -11.61 -20.72 12.49
N ARG A 17 -12.16 -19.81 11.67
CA ARG A 17 -13.47 -19.21 11.96
C ARG A 17 -14.57 -20.26 11.79
N PRO A 18 -15.61 -20.22 12.64
CA PRO A 18 -16.76 -21.09 12.47
C PRO A 18 -17.42 -20.82 11.13
N ARG A 19 -18.02 -21.85 10.55
CA ARG A 19 -18.85 -21.74 9.35
C ARG A 19 -19.91 -20.66 9.54
N HIS A 20 -20.22 -19.92 8.48
CA HIS A 20 -21.30 -18.94 8.55
C HIS A 20 -22.60 -19.70 8.79
N GLN A 21 -23.23 -19.44 9.93
CA GLN A 21 -24.53 -20.02 10.26
C GLN A 21 -25.55 -18.89 10.34
N ARG A 22 -26.65 -19.03 9.61
CA ARG A 22 -27.78 -18.10 9.67
C ARG A 22 -29.08 -18.87 9.45
N ALA A 23 -30.06 -18.66 10.32
CA ALA A 23 -31.38 -19.31 10.26
C ALA A 23 -31.31 -20.85 10.15
N GLY A 24 -30.40 -21.49 10.90
CA GLY A 24 -30.23 -22.94 10.92
C GLY A 24 -29.46 -23.54 9.73
N ILE A 25 -29.13 -22.74 8.71
CA ILE A 25 -28.32 -23.18 7.57
C ILE A 25 -26.85 -22.90 7.87
N VAL A 26 -26.03 -23.96 7.79
CA VAL A 26 -24.58 -23.90 7.98
C VAL A 26 -23.92 -23.91 6.61
N HIS A 27 -23.25 -22.82 6.26
CA HIS A 27 -22.50 -22.71 5.00
C HIS A 27 -21.10 -23.32 5.13
N ASN A 28 -20.53 -23.81 4.03
CA ASN A 28 -19.17 -24.38 4.02
C ASN A 28 -18.07 -23.39 4.43
N PHE A 29 -18.31 -22.08 4.32
CA PHE A 29 -17.32 -21.03 4.58
C PHE A 29 -17.81 -20.02 5.63
N CYS A 30 -16.89 -19.39 6.37
CA CYS A 30 -17.22 -18.39 7.41
C CYS A 30 -17.76 -17.06 6.86
N GLY A 31 -17.78 -16.88 5.54
CA GLY A 31 -18.31 -15.70 4.87
C GLY A 31 -18.07 -15.70 3.36
N ARG A 32 -18.68 -14.74 2.66
CA ARG A 32 -18.62 -14.65 1.19
C ARG A 32 -17.20 -14.51 0.65
N THR A 33 -16.35 -13.75 1.34
CA THR A 33 -14.94 -13.59 0.96
C THR A 33 -14.21 -14.93 0.91
N HIS A 34 -14.39 -15.77 1.92
CA HIS A 34 -13.77 -17.10 1.97
C HIS A 34 -14.41 -18.07 0.95
N ALA A 35 -15.70 -17.93 0.69
CA ALA A 35 -16.33 -18.71 -0.37
C ALA A 35 -15.78 -18.36 -1.77
N MET A 36 -15.57 -17.06 -2.04
CA MET A 36 -14.92 -16.60 -3.29
C MET A 36 -13.47 -17.07 -3.40
N GLU A 37 -12.73 -16.96 -2.30
CA GLU A 37 -11.35 -17.41 -2.22
C GLU A 37 -11.23 -18.93 -2.45
N ALA A 38 -12.13 -19.73 -1.88
CA ALA A 38 -12.16 -21.18 -2.10
C ALA A 38 -12.37 -21.55 -3.58
N VAL A 39 -13.25 -20.85 -4.30
CA VAL A 39 -13.42 -21.03 -5.75
C VAL A 39 -12.14 -20.66 -6.50
N SER A 40 -11.51 -19.52 -6.16
CA SER A 40 -10.27 -19.09 -6.81
C SER A 40 -9.10 -20.08 -6.61
N ARG A 41 -9.15 -20.87 -5.54
CA ARG A 41 -8.15 -21.88 -5.18
C ARG A 41 -8.50 -23.28 -5.70
N GLY A 42 -9.62 -23.44 -6.40
CA GLY A 42 -10.11 -24.76 -6.83
C GLY A 42 -10.59 -25.66 -5.67
N LEU A 43 -10.78 -25.10 -4.48
CA LEU A 43 -11.28 -25.81 -3.29
C LEU A 43 -12.81 -25.96 -3.32
N ALA A 44 -13.50 -25.16 -4.16
CA ALA A 44 -14.91 -25.28 -4.46
C ALA A 44 -15.14 -25.17 -5.97
N ALA A 45 -15.98 -26.05 -6.53
CA ALA A 45 -16.23 -26.10 -7.98
C ALA A 45 -16.89 -24.82 -8.51
N LYS A 46 -17.75 -24.19 -7.71
CA LYS A 46 -18.41 -22.91 -7.99
C LYS A 46 -19.00 -22.35 -6.69
N LEU A 47 -19.22 -21.04 -6.66
CA LEU A 47 -20.12 -20.47 -5.66
C LEU A 47 -21.54 -20.85 -6.05
N ASP A 48 -22.29 -21.43 -5.12
CA ASP A 48 -23.73 -21.47 -5.27
C ASP A 48 -24.20 -20.02 -5.45
N ARG A 49 -24.89 -19.76 -6.56
CA ARG A 49 -25.47 -18.45 -6.83
C ARG A 49 -26.32 -18.07 -5.62
N PRO A 50 -26.35 -16.80 -5.18
CA PRO A 50 -27.30 -16.38 -4.17
C PRO A 50 -28.68 -16.91 -4.58
N HIS A 51 -29.33 -17.76 -3.78
CA HIS A 51 -30.47 -18.53 -4.29
C HIS A 51 -31.76 -18.32 -3.51
N GLY A 52 -31.84 -17.33 -2.62
CA GLY A 52 -33.03 -16.98 -1.81
C GLY A 52 -33.45 -18.03 -0.78
N ARG A 53 -33.24 -19.32 -1.09
CA ARG A 53 -33.58 -20.48 -0.26
C ARG A 53 -32.76 -20.57 1.03
N CYS A 54 -31.60 -19.90 1.11
CA CYS A 54 -30.80 -19.84 2.35
C CYS A 54 -31.30 -18.83 3.37
N HIS A 55 -32.31 -18.03 3.05
CA HIS A 55 -32.84 -17.03 3.96
C HIS A 55 -34.35 -17.22 4.08
N VAL A 56 -34.86 -17.11 5.30
CA VAL A 56 -36.30 -17.12 5.56
C VAL A 56 -36.78 -15.67 5.62
N CYS A 57 -37.99 -15.45 5.12
CA CYS A 57 -38.68 -14.17 5.19
C CYS A 57 -38.66 -13.60 6.62
N GLN A 58 -38.16 -12.37 6.80
CA GLN A 58 -38.02 -11.76 8.13
C GLN A 58 -39.36 -11.33 8.77
N LEU A 59 -40.48 -11.40 8.05
CA LEU A 59 -41.81 -11.17 8.63
C LEU A 59 -42.14 -12.25 9.67
N ARG A 60 -42.40 -11.85 10.93
CA ARG A 60 -42.81 -12.76 12.01
C ARG A 60 -43.97 -13.67 11.57
N GLY A 61 -43.78 -14.98 11.73
CA GLY A 61 -44.75 -16.02 11.35
C GLY A 61 -44.66 -16.49 9.88
N CYS A 62 -43.72 -15.99 9.08
CA CYS A 62 -43.50 -16.48 7.73
C CYS A 62 -42.27 -17.40 7.66
N SER A 63 -42.46 -18.61 7.12
CA SER A 63 -41.39 -19.60 6.90
C SER A 63 -40.93 -19.72 5.44
N LYS A 64 -41.47 -18.88 4.54
CA LYS A 64 -41.12 -18.91 3.11
C LYS A 64 -39.69 -18.39 2.89
N PRO A 65 -38.97 -18.92 1.89
CA PRO A 65 -37.66 -18.41 1.53
C PRO A 65 -37.75 -16.97 1.01
N VAL A 66 -36.73 -16.15 1.23
CA VAL A 66 -36.73 -14.77 0.74
C VAL A 66 -36.68 -14.73 -0.79
N TYR A 67 -37.15 -13.62 -1.35
CA TYR A 67 -37.10 -13.36 -2.78
C TYR A 67 -35.66 -13.20 -3.24
N PHE A 68 -35.32 -13.87 -4.34
CA PHE A 68 -34.06 -13.73 -5.06
C PHE A 68 -34.38 -13.22 -6.47
N ASP A 69 -33.79 -12.08 -6.80
CA ASP A 69 -33.88 -11.51 -8.14
C ASP A 69 -32.74 -12.09 -8.98
N SER A 70 -33.10 -12.95 -9.94
CA SER A 70 -32.16 -13.63 -10.82
C SER A 70 -31.44 -12.69 -11.78
N ASP A 71 -32.05 -11.56 -12.11
CA ASP A 71 -31.53 -10.61 -13.10
C ASP A 71 -30.47 -9.72 -12.47
N THR A 72 -30.71 -9.27 -11.24
CA THR A 72 -29.77 -8.41 -10.49
C THR A 72 -28.82 -9.19 -9.58
N GLY A 73 -29.07 -10.48 -9.35
CA GLY A 73 -28.32 -11.32 -8.42
C GLY A 73 -28.53 -10.91 -6.95
N ARG A 74 -29.60 -10.18 -6.64
CA ARG A 74 -29.88 -9.63 -5.31
C ARG A 74 -30.79 -10.55 -4.49
N VAL A 75 -30.43 -10.75 -3.23
CA VAL A 75 -31.25 -11.45 -2.23
C VAL A 75 -31.94 -10.41 -1.36
N TYR A 76 -33.25 -10.52 -1.16
CA TYR A 76 -34.06 -9.62 -0.35
C TYR A 76 -34.27 -10.16 1.07
N ASP A 77 -34.80 -9.33 1.98
CA ASP A 77 -35.09 -9.75 3.37
C ASP A 77 -36.46 -10.47 3.52
N PHE A 78 -37.31 -10.41 2.49
CA PHE A 78 -38.68 -10.95 2.52
C PHE A 78 -38.98 -11.82 1.30
N CYS A 79 -39.91 -12.77 1.43
CA CYS A 79 -40.32 -13.65 0.33
C CYS A 79 -41.11 -12.95 -0.77
N CYS A 80 -41.70 -11.78 -0.48
CA CYS A 80 -42.43 -10.96 -1.45
C CYS A 80 -42.59 -9.52 -0.94
N ARG A 81 -42.94 -8.60 -1.87
CA ARG A 81 -43.20 -7.18 -1.55
C ARG A 81 -44.30 -6.99 -0.50
N ARG A 82 -45.35 -7.82 -0.53
CA ARG A 82 -46.44 -7.77 0.46
C ARG A 82 -45.94 -8.02 1.88
N HIS A 83 -44.99 -8.93 2.06
CA HIS A 83 -44.44 -9.24 3.39
C HIS A 83 -43.47 -8.17 3.88
N ALA A 84 -42.70 -7.57 2.97
CA ALA A 84 -41.89 -6.39 3.29
C ALA A 84 -42.77 -5.24 3.78
N ASN A 85 -43.86 -4.93 3.05
CA ASN A 85 -44.81 -3.89 3.45
C ASN A 85 -45.46 -4.19 4.81
N LYS A 86 -45.96 -5.41 5.00
CA LYS A 86 -46.58 -5.81 6.27
C LYS A 86 -45.61 -5.73 7.47
N ALA A 87 -44.31 -5.96 7.25
CA ALA A 87 -43.29 -5.78 8.29
C ALA A 87 -42.99 -4.30 8.57
N MET A 88 -43.01 -3.44 7.54
CA MET A 88 -42.89 -1.98 7.69
C MET A 88 -44.08 -1.40 8.47
N ASP A 89 -45.31 -1.80 8.11
CA ASP A 89 -46.54 -1.30 8.74
C ASP A 89 -46.62 -1.65 10.24
N ARG A 90 -45.96 -2.74 10.65
CA ARG A 90 -45.88 -3.20 12.04
C ARG A 90 -44.72 -2.57 12.83
N GLY A 91 -43.83 -1.85 12.17
CA GLY A 91 -42.56 -1.40 12.76
C GLY A 91 -41.58 -2.54 13.06
N ASP A 92 -41.88 -3.77 12.65
CA ASP A 92 -41.04 -4.97 12.86
C ASP A 92 -39.76 -4.92 12.00
N TRP A 93 -39.78 -4.11 10.93
CA TRP A 93 -38.64 -3.95 10.04
C TRP A 93 -38.48 -2.51 9.59
N ILE A 94 -37.30 -1.97 9.87
CA ILE A 94 -36.85 -0.70 9.32
C ILE A 94 -36.10 -1.04 8.03
N PRO A 95 -36.50 -0.50 6.87
CA PRO A 95 -35.79 -0.75 5.63
C PRO A 95 -34.29 -0.54 5.77
N SER A 96 -33.50 -1.47 5.24
CA SER A 96 -32.05 -1.30 5.10
C SER A 96 -31.76 0.12 4.60
N PRO A 97 -30.80 0.82 5.25
CA PRO A 97 -30.82 2.26 5.43
C PRO A 97 -31.07 2.97 4.11
N HIS A 98 -32.11 3.78 4.19
CA HIS A 98 -32.83 4.48 3.15
C HIS A 98 -32.00 4.73 1.89
N LYS A 99 -32.45 4.19 0.75
CA LYS A 99 -32.09 4.77 -0.53
C LYS A 99 -32.65 6.19 -0.56
N GLY A 100 -31.77 7.18 -0.70
CA GLY A 100 -32.15 8.55 -0.91
C GLY A 100 -32.93 8.74 -2.20
N THR A 101 -33.39 9.95 -2.41
CA THR A 101 -34.15 10.35 -3.59
C THR A 101 -33.28 10.63 -4.81
N SER A 102 -31.97 10.84 -4.61
CA SER A 102 -31.03 11.14 -5.69
C SER A 102 -30.17 9.94 -6.11
N VAL A 103 -29.67 9.99 -7.34
CA VAL A 103 -28.73 8.98 -7.89
C VAL A 103 -27.31 9.33 -7.44
N CYS A 104 -26.51 8.30 -7.17
CA CYS A 104 -25.10 8.40 -6.80
C CYS A 104 -24.32 9.31 -7.75
N LYS A 105 -23.56 10.28 -7.21
CA LYS A 105 -22.80 11.25 -8.01
C LYS A 105 -21.55 10.67 -8.70
N LEU A 106 -21.19 9.40 -8.45
CA LEU A 106 -20.06 8.77 -9.12
C LEU A 106 -20.40 8.47 -10.60
N PRO A 107 -19.63 8.98 -11.60
CA PRO A 107 -19.92 8.74 -13.01
C PRO A 107 -20.07 7.25 -13.34
N GLY A 108 -21.16 6.89 -14.03
CA GLY A 108 -21.48 5.51 -14.40
C GLY A 108 -22.22 4.69 -13.33
N CYS A 109 -22.36 5.20 -12.11
CA CYS A 109 -23.18 4.56 -11.08
C CYS A 109 -24.65 4.99 -11.18
N LYS A 110 -25.58 4.03 -11.26
CA LYS A 110 -27.03 4.28 -11.34
C LYS A 110 -27.79 3.98 -10.05
N GLU A 111 -27.08 3.66 -8.97
CA GLU A 111 -27.70 3.36 -7.67
C GLU A 111 -28.15 4.64 -6.96
N LEU A 112 -29.22 4.55 -6.16
CA LEU A 112 -29.66 5.65 -5.30
C LEU A 112 -28.67 5.87 -4.15
N VAL A 113 -28.50 7.13 -3.74
CA VAL A 113 -27.60 7.52 -2.65
C VAL A 113 -28.02 6.92 -1.31
N TYR A 114 -27.11 6.92 -0.33
CA TYR A 114 -27.44 6.54 1.04
C TYR A 114 -28.15 7.70 1.73
N ARG A 115 -29.29 7.50 2.40
CA ARG A 115 -29.97 8.51 3.21
C ARG A 115 -29.86 8.15 4.67
N ASP A 116 -29.32 9.08 5.45
CA ASP A 116 -29.10 8.91 6.87
C ASP A 116 -30.45 8.77 7.59
N SER A 117 -30.59 7.73 8.42
CA SER A 117 -31.84 7.40 9.10
C SER A 117 -32.19 8.37 10.21
N THR A 118 -31.20 9.03 10.80
CA THR A 118 -31.34 9.93 11.95
C THR A 118 -31.62 11.36 11.48
N THR A 119 -30.81 11.86 10.53
CA THR A 119 -30.93 13.24 10.04
C THR A 119 -31.91 13.36 8.86
N LYS A 120 -32.32 12.22 8.27
CA LYS A 120 -33.12 12.16 7.04
C LYS A 120 -32.47 12.88 5.85
N THR A 121 -31.15 13.06 5.84
CA THR A 121 -30.41 13.70 4.74
C THR A 121 -29.84 12.67 3.78
N ASP A 122 -30.01 12.91 2.48
CA ASP A 122 -29.38 12.15 1.41
C ASP A 122 -27.87 12.45 1.38
N SER A 123 -27.04 11.41 1.27
CA SER A 123 -25.62 11.54 0.97
C SER A 123 -25.41 11.79 -0.52
N GLU A 124 -24.18 12.11 -0.92
CA GLU A 124 -23.87 12.26 -2.35
C GLU A 124 -23.61 10.93 -3.08
N TYR A 125 -23.46 9.82 -2.34
CA TYR A 125 -22.99 8.55 -2.89
C TYR A 125 -23.70 7.34 -2.27
N CYS A 126 -23.93 6.30 -3.07
CA CYS A 126 -24.65 5.10 -2.64
C CYS A 126 -23.92 4.25 -1.58
N GLY A 127 -22.69 4.60 -1.20
CA GLY A 127 -21.96 3.94 -0.12
C GLY A 127 -20.58 4.53 0.12
N LYS A 128 -19.93 4.10 1.23
CA LYS A 128 -18.62 4.63 1.68
C LYS A 128 -17.51 4.48 0.62
N SER A 129 -17.50 3.40 -0.15
CA SER A 129 -16.52 3.22 -1.22
C SER A 129 -16.69 4.27 -2.32
N HIS A 130 -17.93 4.49 -2.80
CA HIS A 130 -18.21 5.50 -3.83
C HIS A 130 -18.07 6.91 -3.30
N TYR A 131 -18.35 7.13 -2.01
CA TYR A 131 -18.02 8.38 -1.33
C TYR A 131 -16.53 8.65 -1.39
N LEU A 132 -15.66 7.69 -1.04
CA LEU A 132 -14.21 7.89 -1.13
C LEU A 132 -13.73 8.06 -2.58
N THR A 133 -14.31 7.33 -3.54
CA THR A 133 -13.97 7.44 -4.96
C THR A 133 -14.48 8.74 -5.59
N GLY A 134 -15.65 9.25 -5.19
CA GLY A 134 -16.21 10.49 -5.71
C GLY A 134 -15.77 11.73 -4.93
N GLN A 135 -15.34 11.58 -3.68
CA GLN A 135 -14.58 12.62 -2.97
C GLN A 135 -13.23 12.88 -3.63
N ALA A 136 -12.72 11.95 -4.43
CA ALA A 136 -11.71 12.29 -5.41
C ALA A 136 -12.39 13.23 -6.42
N ARG A 137 -12.30 14.55 -6.15
CA ARG A 137 -13.08 15.60 -6.81
C ARG A 137 -12.93 15.45 -8.33
N LEU A 138 -13.93 15.80 -9.12
CA LEU A 138 -13.66 16.01 -10.55
C LEU A 138 -12.65 17.14 -10.68
N CYS A 139 -11.76 17.01 -11.65
CA CYS A 139 -10.84 18.09 -11.99
C CYS A 139 -11.62 19.40 -12.20
N ALA A 140 -11.26 20.44 -11.46
CA ALA A 140 -11.96 21.73 -11.47
C ALA A 140 -12.02 22.37 -12.88
N ARG A 141 -11.06 22.03 -13.75
CA ARG A 141 -11.05 22.46 -15.15
C ARG A 141 -12.33 22.02 -15.88
N ARG A 142 -13.11 22.99 -16.38
CA ARG A 142 -14.25 22.75 -17.29
C ARG A 142 -13.85 21.84 -18.47
N GLY A 143 -14.62 20.77 -18.66
CA GLY A 143 -14.43 19.79 -19.74
C GLY A 143 -13.41 18.69 -19.42
N CYS A 144 -12.80 18.67 -18.23
CA CYS A 144 -11.96 17.56 -17.80
C CYS A 144 -12.81 16.55 -17.00
N THR A 145 -12.86 15.30 -17.46
CA THR A 145 -13.60 14.21 -16.80
C THR A 145 -12.73 13.40 -15.84
N SER A 146 -11.45 13.76 -15.71
CA SER A 146 -10.49 13.05 -14.86
C SER A 146 -10.61 13.43 -13.39
N THR A 147 -10.23 12.50 -12.53
CA THR A 147 -10.25 12.64 -11.07
C THR A 147 -9.12 13.56 -10.58
N ALA A 148 -9.46 14.58 -9.79
CA ALA A 148 -8.57 15.53 -9.12
C ALA A 148 -7.82 14.91 -7.94
N TRP A 149 -6.66 15.48 -7.63
CA TRP A 149 -5.85 15.08 -6.48
C TRP A 149 -6.46 15.55 -5.16
N LEU A 150 -6.58 14.63 -4.20
CA LEU A 150 -6.91 14.95 -2.81
C LEU A 150 -5.69 15.58 -2.11
N ALA A 151 -5.62 16.90 -2.07
CA ALA A 151 -4.90 17.61 -1.02
C ALA A 151 -5.96 18.11 0.00
N ASN A 152 -5.75 17.92 1.30
CA ASN A 152 -6.66 18.43 2.34
C ASN A 152 -6.60 19.98 2.40
N THR A 153 -7.11 20.68 1.38
CA THR A 153 -7.23 22.14 1.35
C THR A 153 -8.58 22.55 0.77
N ASP A 154 -9.15 23.64 1.29
CA ASP A 154 -10.46 24.19 0.87
C ASP A 154 -10.45 24.83 -0.54
N SER A 155 -9.45 24.54 -1.38
CA SER A 155 -9.24 25.16 -2.70
C SER A 155 -9.72 24.29 -3.88
N ARG A 156 -9.84 24.88 -5.09
CA ARG A 156 -10.17 24.15 -6.33
C ARG A 156 -9.07 23.13 -6.68
N GLN A 157 -9.45 21.89 -6.94
CA GLN A 157 -8.52 20.77 -7.16
C GLN A 157 -8.50 20.30 -8.60
N TYR A 158 -7.34 19.89 -9.09
CA TYR A 158 -7.13 19.53 -10.49
C TYR A 158 -6.46 18.16 -10.60
N CYS A 159 -6.74 17.41 -11.67
CA CYS A 159 -6.17 16.07 -11.88
C CYS A 159 -4.68 16.11 -12.27
N SER A 160 -4.18 17.28 -12.65
CA SER A 160 -2.79 17.48 -13.05
C SER A 160 -2.45 18.96 -13.00
N ALA A 161 -1.15 19.27 -12.93
CA ALA A 161 -0.65 20.63 -13.09
C ALA A 161 -1.10 21.27 -14.42
N TYR A 162 -1.29 20.45 -15.47
CA TYR A 162 -1.82 20.90 -16.77
C TYR A 162 -3.27 21.37 -16.70
N CYS A 163 -4.11 20.69 -15.93
CA CYS A 163 -5.48 21.14 -15.75
C CYS A 163 -5.57 22.34 -14.81
N PHE A 164 -4.72 22.42 -13.79
CA PHE A 164 -4.55 23.59 -12.92
C PHE A 164 -4.17 24.83 -13.72
N SER A 165 -3.21 24.71 -14.66
CA SER A 165 -2.77 25.83 -15.48
C SER A 165 -3.82 26.27 -16.51
N LYS A 166 -4.54 25.32 -17.13
CA LYS A 166 -5.56 25.62 -18.17
C LYS A 166 -6.80 26.38 -17.66
N GLU A 167 -7.24 26.20 -16.42
CA GLU A 167 -8.41 26.93 -15.89
C GLU A 167 -8.05 28.34 -15.40
N ARG A 168 -6.79 28.59 -15.05
CA ARG A 168 -6.26 29.93 -14.72
C ARG A 168 -5.86 30.76 -15.95
N LEU A 169 -5.75 30.15 -17.13
CA LEU A 169 -5.38 30.79 -18.40
C LEU A 169 -6.57 31.45 -19.12
N VAL A 170 -7.37 32.24 -18.41
CA VAL A 170 -7.92 33.48 -19.00
C VAL A 170 -6.95 34.65 -18.77
N LEU A 171 -5.85 34.44 -18.04
CA LEU A 171 -4.76 35.41 -17.97
C LEU A 171 -3.79 35.20 -19.14
N ASN A 172 -3.62 36.28 -19.89
CA ASN A 172 -2.87 36.44 -21.14
C ASN A 172 -1.68 35.50 -21.30
N LYS A 173 -1.72 34.69 -22.36
CA LYS A 173 -0.50 34.29 -23.06
C LYS A 173 0.21 35.58 -23.49
N HIS A 174 1.23 36.01 -22.75
CA HIS A 174 2.23 36.89 -23.33
C HIS A 174 3.26 36.00 -24.05
N ALA A 175 3.36 36.22 -25.35
CA ALA A 175 4.43 35.71 -26.17
C ALA A 175 5.74 36.36 -25.69
N GLY A 176 6.65 35.59 -25.10
CA GLY A 176 7.93 36.13 -24.68
C GLY A 176 8.97 35.05 -24.43
N SER A 177 8.73 34.18 -23.44
CA SER A 177 9.76 33.25 -22.98
C SER A 177 9.34 31.80 -23.14
N VAL A 178 10.18 31.02 -23.82
CA VAL A 178 10.07 29.57 -23.95
C VAL A 178 10.85 28.92 -22.80
N CYS A 179 10.37 27.79 -22.29
CA CYS A 179 11.04 27.02 -21.26
C CYS A 179 12.53 26.80 -21.60
N LYS A 180 13.41 27.15 -20.66
CA LYS A 180 14.86 27.00 -20.78
C LYS A 180 15.33 25.54 -20.79
N LEU A 181 14.42 24.56 -20.60
CA LEU A 181 14.75 23.14 -20.75
C LEU A 181 14.85 22.80 -22.24
N ARG A 182 15.99 22.25 -22.67
CA ARG A 182 16.23 21.81 -24.05
C ARG A 182 15.07 20.91 -24.52
N TYR A 183 14.52 21.21 -25.69
CA TYR A 183 13.38 20.53 -26.32
C TYR A 183 11.97 20.80 -25.72
N CYS A 184 11.83 21.71 -24.77
CA CYS A 184 10.52 22.15 -24.29
C CYS A 184 10.09 23.45 -24.99
N SER A 185 8.99 23.41 -25.74
CA SER A 185 8.40 24.57 -26.42
C SER A 185 7.29 25.26 -25.62
N VAL A 186 7.07 24.85 -24.37
CA VAL A 186 6.03 25.41 -23.50
C VAL A 186 6.51 26.74 -22.91
N GLY A 187 5.60 27.71 -22.79
CA GLY A 187 5.90 29.00 -22.15
C GLY A 187 6.30 28.85 -20.69
N THR A 188 7.14 29.76 -20.20
CA THR A 188 7.65 29.74 -18.82
C THR A 188 6.56 30.11 -17.80
N LEU A 189 6.74 29.67 -16.56
CA LEU A 189 5.93 30.10 -15.43
C LEU A 189 6.51 31.37 -14.82
N HIS A 190 5.66 32.25 -14.30
CA HIS A 190 6.07 33.41 -13.52
C HIS A 190 5.77 33.19 -12.03
N HIS A 191 6.61 33.74 -11.17
CA HIS A 191 6.39 33.75 -9.73
C HIS A 191 5.18 34.64 -9.38
N LEU A 192 4.19 34.09 -8.68
CA LEU A 192 2.89 34.75 -8.48
C LEU A 192 2.95 36.04 -7.64
N GLN A 193 3.98 36.19 -6.80
CA GLN A 193 4.13 37.37 -5.94
C GLN A 193 5.09 38.41 -6.51
N THR A 194 6.10 37.99 -7.27
CA THR A 194 7.17 38.88 -7.75
C THR A 194 7.07 39.18 -9.24
N GLY A 195 6.25 38.44 -9.99
CA GLY A 195 6.14 38.56 -11.45
C GLY A 195 7.36 38.03 -12.21
N GLU A 196 8.38 37.55 -11.51
CA GLU A 196 9.64 37.10 -12.12
C GLU A 196 9.43 35.83 -12.95
N ASP A 197 9.98 35.82 -14.16
CA ASP A 197 10.01 34.66 -15.04
C ASP A 197 10.89 33.56 -14.42
N LEU A 198 10.30 32.43 -14.06
CA LEU A 198 11.01 31.29 -13.49
C LEU A 198 11.90 30.59 -14.53
N GLY A 199 11.72 30.89 -15.82
CA GLY A 199 12.48 30.33 -16.93
C GLY A 199 12.06 28.91 -17.31
N TYR A 200 11.06 28.31 -16.65
CA TYR A 200 10.63 26.94 -16.89
C TYR A 200 9.12 26.80 -16.83
N CYS A 201 8.55 25.91 -17.65
CA CYS A 201 7.10 25.71 -17.71
C CYS A 201 6.54 24.83 -16.57
N SER A 202 7.43 24.27 -15.75
CA SER A 202 7.10 23.48 -14.57
C SER A 202 8.28 23.43 -13.62
N GLU A 203 8.00 23.16 -12.34
CA GLU A 203 9.03 22.91 -11.34
C GLU A 203 9.89 21.70 -11.71
N GLY A 204 9.28 20.65 -12.30
CA GLY A 204 10.02 19.51 -12.85
C GLY A 204 11.03 19.92 -13.93
N HIS A 205 10.68 20.84 -14.83
CA HIS A 205 11.60 21.32 -15.87
C HIS A 205 12.71 22.22 -15.30
N ARG A 206 12.43 22.99 -14.24
CA ARG A 206 13.44 23.75 -13.49
C ARG A 206 14.43 22.85 -12.78
N LEU A 207 13.98 21.69 -12.29
CA LEU A 207 14.87 20.69 -11.69
C LEU A 207 15.67 19.93 -12.74
N LEU A 208 15.05 19.56 -13.88
CA LEU A 208 15.71 18.90 -15.01
C LEU A 208 16.73 19.78 -15.74
N SER A 209 16.63 21.10 -15.62
CA SER A 209 17.61 22.02 -16.22
C SER A 209 18.86 22.20 -15.39
N LYS A 210 18.81 21.87 -14.08
CA LYS A 210 20.02 21.84 -13.27
C LYS A 210 20.97 20.77 -13.83
N PRO A 211 22.29 21.06 -13.91
CA PRO A 211 23.24 20.04 -14.28
C PRO A 211 23.09 18.85 -13.31
N PRO A 212 23.09 17.61 -13.83
CA PRO A 212 23.00 16.45 -12.96
C PRO A 212 24.18 16.43 -11.99
N SER A 213 23.92 15.93 -10.79
CA SER A 213 24.94 15.72 -9.79
C SER A 213 26.05 14.80 -10.28
N LYS A 214 27.27 14.93 -9.73
CA LYS A 214 28.37 14.03 -10.08
C LYS A 214 28.01 12.58 -9.73
N GLY A 215 27.75 11.76 -10.76
CA GLY A 215 27.33 10.36 -10.63
C GLY A 215 25.82 10.10 -10.75
N GLN A 216 25.00 11.12 -10.99
CA GLN A 216 23.57 10.99 -11.27
C GLN A 216 23.34 11.00 -12.79
N LEU A 217 22.74 9.94 -13.32
CA LEU A 217 22.26 9.89 -14.70
C LEU A 217 20.86 10.50 -14.78
N ARG A 218 20.56 11.20 -15.88
CA ARG A 218 19.19 11.65 -16.17
C ARG A 218 18.35 10.44 -16.60
N SER A 219 17.14 10.33 -16.05
CA SER A 219 16.16 9.37 -16.57
C SER A 219 15.28 10.03 -17.62
N SER A 220 14.94 9.29 -18.67
CA SER A 220 13.84 9.64 -19.58
C SER A 220 12.48 9.17 -19.04
N GLU A 221 12.49 8.38 -17.97
CA GLU A 221 11.27 7.85 -17.36
C GLU A 221 10.48 8.97 -16.66
N PRO A 222 9.16 9.08 -16.89
CA PRO A 222 8.31 9.99 -16.15
C PRO A 222 8.48 9.80 -14.64
N TYR A 223 8.50 10.91 -13.92
CA TYR A 223 8.53 10.93 -12.46
C TYR A 223 9.83 10.43 -11.81
N VAL A 224 10.88 10.17 -12.60
CA VAL A 224 12.21 9.82 -12.10
C VAL A 224 13.17 10.97 -12.40
N HIS A 225 13.55 11.75 -11.39
CA HIS A 225 14.37 12.95 -11.59
C HIS A 225 15.89 12.65 -11.59
N GLY A 226 16.30 11.44 -11.23
CA GLY A 226 17.62 10.94 -11.57
C GLY A 226 17.93 9.54 -11.05
N VAL A 227 19.01 8.98 -11.57
CA VAL A 227 19.39 7.59 -11.38
C VAL A 227 20.82 7.52 -10.87
N TYR A 228 21.05 6.82 -9.77
CA TYR A 228 22.39 6.55 -9.26
C TYR A 228 22.76 5.11 -9.59
N SER A 229 23.66 4.92 -10.55
CA SER A 229 24.16 3.59 -10.94
C SER A 229 25.48 3.30 -10.24
N VAL A 230 25.52 2.28 -9.38
CA VAL A 230 26.65 2.05 -8.47
C VAL A 230 27.02 0.56 -8.40
N GLY A 231 28.30 0.27 -8.20
CA GLY A 231 28.81 -1.04 -7.80
C GLY A 231 29.02 -2.07 -8.93
N THR A 232 29.51 -3.25 -8.54
CA THR A 232 29.67 -4.44 -9.40
C THR A 232 29.30 -5.69 -8.57
N PRO A 233 28.18 -6.39 -8.86
CA PRO A 233 27.22 -6.12 -9.93
C PRO A 233 26.49 -4.78 -9.72
N ARG A 234 26.12 -4.12 -10.83
CA ARG A 234 25.50 -2.78 -10.81
C ARG A 234 24.06 -2.84 -10.31
N PHE A 235 23.71 -1.89 -9.44
CA PHE A 235 22.32 -1.58 -9.10
C PHE A 235 22.04 -0.11 -9.40
N ASN A 236 20.76 0.23 -9.55
CA ASN A 236 20.33 1.62 -9.65
C ASN A 236 19.45 2.02 -8.47
N LEU A 237 19.61 3.26 -8.00
CA LEU A 237 18.60 3.95 -7.20
C LEU A 237 17.96 5.05 -8.06
N CYS A 238 16.69 4.89 -8.37
CA CYS A 238 15.93 5.87 -9.14
C CYS A 238 15.19 6.80 -8.18
N ALA A 239 15.63 8.05 -8.09
CA ALA A 239 15.03 9.06 -7.24
C ALA A 239 13.65 9.45 -7.78
N LEU A 240 12.60 9.10 -7.04
CA LEU A 240 11.22 9.33 -7.44
C LEU A 240 10.82 10.76 -7.08
N ASP A 241 10.09 11.42 -7.96
CA ASP A 241 9.41 12.66 -7.62
C ASP A 241 8.17 12.40 -6.75
N GLU A 242 7.58 13.46 -6.21
CA GLU A 242 6.38 13.35 -5.36
C GLU A 242 5.14 12.93 -6.13
N ALA A 243 5.10 13.18 -7.45
CA ALA A 243 4.00 12.85 -8.33
C ALA A 243 4.03 11.39 -8.81
N HIS A 244 5.13 10.66 -8.55
CA HIS A 244 5.26 9.25 -8.94
C HIS A 244 4.10 8.44 -8.34
N PRO A 245 3.39 7.61 -9.11
CA PRO A 245 2.17 6.91 -8.66
C PRO A 245 2.35 6.05 -7.41
N GLU A 246 3.56 5.54 -7.15
CA GLU A 246 3.88 4.72 -5.98
C GLU A 246 4.13 5.53 -4.70
N CYS A 247 4.54 6.79 -4.82
CA CYS A 247 4.92 7.63 -3.67
C CYS A 247 3.79 7.83 -2.65
N PRO A 248 2.53 8.15 -3.04
CA PRO A 248 1.43 8.29 -2.09
C PRO A 248 1.20 7.03 -1.24
N SER A 249 1.23 5.84 -1.87
CA SER A 249 1.06 4.57 -1.18
C SER A 249 2.19 4.30 -0.18
N LEU A 250 3.43 4.55 -0.57
CA LEU A 250 4.61 4.33 0.29
C LEU A 250 4.65 5.30 1.46
N ARG A 251 4.36 6.59 1.25
CA ARG A 251 4.26 7.60 2.31
C ARG A 251 3.15 7.26 3.29
N SER A 252 1.95 6.96 2.77
CA SER A 252 0.81 6.55 3.60
C SER A 252 1.15 5.30 4.42
N GLN A 253 1.72 4.27 3.80
CA GLN A 253 2.14 3.06 4.51
C GLN A 253 3.17 3.37 5.59
N PHE A 254 4.19 4.18 5.29
CA PHE A 254 5.22 4.57 6.26
C PHE A 254 4.62 5.30 7.47
N SER A 255 3.82 6.33 7.25
CA SER A 255 3.26 7.16 8.33
C SER A 255 2.18 6.43 9.13
N THR A 256 1.25 5.74 8.46
CA THR A 256 0.15 5.02 9.14
C THR A 256 0.61 3.77 9.88
N LYS A 257 1.75 3.18 9.47
CA LYS A 257 2.37 2.04 10.16
C LYS A 257 3.44 2.47 11.15
N TRP A 258 3.59 3.76 11.41
CA TRP A 258 4.39 4.23 12.53
C TRP A 258 3.56 4.27 13.81
N VAL A 259 3.30 3.08 14.35
CA VAL A 259 2.49 2.90 15.57
C VAL A 259 3.33 2.92 16.85
N LYS A 260 4.66 3.10 16.75
CA LYS A 260 5.51 3.38 17.91
C LYS A 260 5.33 4.82 18.39
N PRO A 261 5.63 5.13 19.66
CA PRO A 261 5.79 6.51 20.11
C PRO A 261 6.69 7.28 19.13
N GLN A 262 6.19 8.43 18.67
CA GLN A 262 6.91 9.29 17.73
C GLN A 262 7.86 10.22 18.50
N PRO A 263 8.93 10.70 17.84
CA PRO A 263 9.67 11.87 18.31
C PRO A 263 8.72 13.06 18.58
N ALA A 264 9.13 13.96 19.46
CA ALA A 264 8.28 15.08 19.91
C ALA A 264 7.81 15.97 18.75
N GLU A 265 8.67 16.21 17.75
CA GLU A 265 8.35 17.04 16.60
C GLU A 265 7.89 16.20 15.38
N GLY A 266 7.83 14.88 15.54
CA GLY A 266 7.24 13.94 14.61
C GLY A 266 8.21 13.29 13.62
N ILE A 267 7.66 12.80 12.51
CA ILE A 267 8.39 12.09 11.45
C ILE A 267 7.94 12.57 10.08
N SER A 268 8.83 12.54 9.09
CA SER A 268 8.46 12.85 7.71
C SER A 268 9.28 12.06 6.70
N VAL A 269 8.66 11.68 5.58
CA VAL A 269 9.37 11.08 4.44
C VAL A 269 9.99 12.21 3.62
N VAL A 270 11.30 12.18 3.47
CA VAL A 270 12.08 13.19 2.75
C VAL A 270 12.25 12.78 1.28
N ARG A 271 12.64 11.53 1.03
CA ARG A 271 12.84 11.00 -0.33
C ARG A 271 12.44 9.54 -0.42
N ILE A 272 12.07 9.13 -1.64
CA ILE A 272 11.84 7.73 -1.99
C ILE A 272 12.67 7.41 -3.23
N PHE A 273 13.39 6.31 -3.16
CA PHE A 273 14.08 5.74 -4.31
C PHE A 273 13.43 4.41 -4.68
N ARG A 274 13.23 4.17 -5.97
CA ARG A 274 13.03 2.80 -6.48
C ARG A 274 14.39 2.12 -6.58
N VAL A 275 14.46 0.88 -6.11
CA VAL A 275 15.68 0.06 -6.11
C VAL A 275 15.63 -0.89 -7.29
N GLU A 276 16.56 -0.74 -8.22
CA GLU A 276 16.75 -1.66 -9.34
C GLU A 276 17.98 -2.53 -9.05
N VAL A 277 17.73 -3.69 -8.46
CA VAL A 277 18.74 -4.73 -8.25
C VAL A 277 19.18 -5.35 -9.59
N PRO A 278 20.33 -6.04 -9.66
CA PRO A 278 20.70 -6.83 -10.83
C PRO A 278 19.61 -7.83 -11.24
N ALA A 279 19.47 -8.06 -12.54
CA ALA A 279 18.45 -8.95 -13.11
C ALA A 279 18.44 -10.33 -12.45
N GLU A 280 19.60 -10.93 -12.21
CA GLU A 280 19.71 -12.25 -11.55
C GLU A 280 19.06 -12.29 -10.16
N VAL A 281 19.19 -11.21 -9.37
CA VAL A 281 18.58 -11.12 -8.04
C VAL A 281 17.06 -11.08 -8.16
N ARG A 282 16.56 -10.28 -9.11
CA ARG A 282 15.12 -10.16 -9.40
C ARG A 282 14.55 -11.48 -9.93
N ASP A 283 15.22 -12.11 -10.89
CA ASP A 283 14.78 -13.36 -11.52
C ASP A 283 14.70 -14.50 -10.52
N LYS A 284 15.68 -14.61 -9.62
CA LYS A 284 15.65 -15.55 -8.49
C LYS A 284 14.44 -15.32 -7.60
N HIS A 285 14.18 -14.06 -7.23
CA HIS A 285 13.01 -13.72 -6.44
C HIS A 285 11.71 -14.04 -7.16
N ASP A 286 11.56 -13.62 -8.42
CA ASP A 286 10.33 -13.82 -9.17
C ASP A 286 10.04 -15.30 -9.40
N LYS A 287 11.08 -16.11 -9.66
CA LYS A 287 10.95 -17.58 -9.74
C LYS A 287 10.49 -18.17 -8.41
N TYR A 288 11.08 -17.74 -7.30
CA TYR A 288 10.68 -18.20 -5.97
C TYR A 288 9.25 -17.79 -5.62
N ALA A 289 8.91 -16.52 -5.83
CA ALA A 289 7.62 -15.93 -5.53
C ALA A 289 6.46 -16.56 -6.33
N ARG A 290 6.71 -16.97 -7.59
CA ARG A 290 5.75 -17.75 -8.38
C ARG A 290 5.44 -19.12 -7.76
N THR A 291 6.45 -19.73 -7.15
CA THR A 291 6.35 -21.05 -6.52
C THR A 291 5.58 -20.98 -5.20
N VAL A 292 5.99 -20.08 -4.30
CA VAL A 292 5.47 -20.05 -2.92
C VAL A 292 4.24 -19.15 -2.75
N ARG A 293 4.08 -18.12 -3.61
CA ARG A 293 3.00 -17.11 -3.55
C ARG A 293 3.01 -16.31 -2.23
N ASN A 294 1.88 -15.67 -1.90
CA ASN A 294 1.70 -14.84 -0.69
C ASN A 294 2.77 -13.74 -0.53
N ILE A 295 2.86 -12.86 -1.52
CA ILE A 295 3.82 -11.75 -1.51
C ILE A 295 3.30 -10.63 -0.60
N ARG A 296 4.15 -10.19 0.33
CA ARG A 296 3.85 -9.13 1.30
C ARG A 296 4.85 -7.99 1.16
N ARG A 297 4.34 -6.77 1.06
CA ARG A 297 5.16 -5.57 1.18
C ARG A 297 5.50 -5.34 2.66
N ARG A 298 6.79 -5.22 3.00
CA ARG A 298 7.27 -5.05 4.38
C ARG A 298 8.45 -4.09 4.49
N PHE A 299 8.66 -3.56 5.69
CA PHE A 299 9.80 -2.71 6.02
C PHE A 299 10.98 -3.54 6.54
N HIS A 300 12.20 -3.08 6.24
CA HIS A 300 13.45 -3.62 6.75
C HIS A 300 14.42 -2.49 7.09
N GLY A 301 14.76 -2.36 8.38
CA GLY A 301 15.83 -1.47 8.83
C GLY A 301 17.19 -2.09 8.61
N THR A 302 18.18 -1.28 8.26
CA THR A 302 19.55 -1.74 7.97
C THR A 302 20.58 -0.72 8.45
N SER A 303 21.86 -0.91 8.13
CA SER A 303 22.94 0.02 8.40
C SER A 303 23.52 0.64 7.12
N CYS A 304 24.14 1.81 7.25
CA CYS A 304 24.86 2.48 6.18
C CYS A 304 26.30 2.71 6.65
N SER A 305 27.31 2.50 5.79
CA SER A 305 28.70 2.79 6.15
C SER A 305 28.93 4.27 6.38
N ASP A 306 29.93 4.64 7.20
CA ASP A 306 30.10 6.04 7.59
C ASP A 306 30.37 7.02 6.44
N GLY A 307 31.11 6.60 5.42
CA GLY A 307 31.39 7.40 4.23
C GLY A 307 30.24 7.49 3.22
N CYS A 308 29.14 6.74 3.42
CA CYS A 308 28.03 6.69 2.47
C CYS A 308 26.97 7.75 2.80
N ASN A 309 27.18 8.96 2.26
CA ASN A 309 26.44 10.17 2.61
C ASN A 309 25.35 10.59 1.60
N PHE A 310 25.00 9.74 0.63
CA PHE A 310 24.00 10.10 -0.39
C PHE A 310 22.61 10.44 0.18
N ILE A 311 22.27 9.92 1.37
CA ILE A 311 20.99 10.20 2.03
C ILE A 311 20.90 11.61 2.63
N VAL A 312 22.04 12.30 2.85
CA VAL A 312 22.10 13.70 3.31
C VAL A 312 22.61 14.64 2.22
N ASP A 313 23.38 14.12 1.27
CA ASP A 313 23.93 14.86 0.15
C ASP A 313 23.46 14.24 -1.17
N PRO A 314 22.37 14.75 -1.79
CA PRO A 314 21.87 14.23 -3.06
C PRO A 314 22.89 14.33 -4.20
N GLN A 315 23.95 15.13 -4.03
CA GLN A 315 24.99 15.26 -5.03
C GLN A 315 25.96 14.08 -5.04
N ARG A 316 25.95 13.26 -3.98
CA ARG A 316 26.80 12.07 -3.86
C ARG A 316 26.05 10.83 -4.28
N SER A 317 26.77 9.92 -4.94
CA SER A 317 26.27 8.58 -5.20
C SER A 317 26.40 7.69 -3.94
N PRO A 318 25.58 6.65 -3.80
CA PRO A 318 25.85 5.56 -2.86
C PRO A 318 27.30 5.05 -2.99
N CYS A 319 27.91 4.62 -1.88
CA CYS A 319 29.34 4.26 -1.90
C CYS A 319 29.65 2.96 -2.67
N GLY A 320 28.67 2.07 -2.87
CA GLY A 320 28.85 0.81 -3.59
C GLY A 320 29.72 -0.23 -2.88
N LEU A 321 30.12 0.02 -1.63
CA LEU A 321 30.99 -0.89 -0.88
C LEU A 321 30.20 -2.09 -0.34
N ARG A 322 30.81 -3.28 -0.37
CA ARG A 322 30.23 -4.51 0.23
C ARG A 322 30.10 -4.43 1.75
N SER A 323 30.92 -3.60 2.40
CA SER A 323 30.83 -3.32 3.84
C SER A 323 29.66 -2.43 4.23
N CYS A 324 29.06 -1.71 3.27
CA CYS A 324 27.86 -0.90 3.49
C CYS A 324 26.62 -1.77 3.28
N SER A 325 25.90 -2.14 4.36
CA SER A 325 24.74 -3.05 4.27
C SER A 325 23.68 -2.55 3.29
N LEU A 326 23.37 -1.25 3.28
CA LEU A 326 22.47 -0.63 2.30
C LEU A 326 22.91 -0.89 0.84
N CYS A 327 24.16 -0.57 0.52
CA CYS A 327 24.67 -0.77 -0.84
C CYS A 327 24.75 -2.26 -1.18
N ASN A 328 25.17 -3.10 -0.24
CA ASN A 328 25.29 -4.54 -0.45
C ASN A 328 23.93 -5.21 -0.67
N ILE A 329 22.89 -4.81 0.08
CA ILE A 329 21.51 -5.27 -0.13
C ILE A 329 21.00 -4.84 -1.51
N SER A 330 21.29 -3.60 -1.93
CA SER A 330 20.86 -3.11 -3.24
C SER A 330 21.58 -3.81 -4.40
N MET A 331 22.86 -4.19 -4.21
CA MET A 331 23.65 -4.92 -5.21
C MET A 331 23.30 -6.41 -5.30
N ARG A 332 23.02 -7.07 -4.18
CA ARG A 332 23.00 -8.55 -4.12
C ARG A 332 21.69 -9.12 -3.57
N GLY A 333 20.74 -8.27 -3.20
CA GLY A 333 19.58 -8.67 -2.41
C GLY A 333 19.95 -8.95 -0.95
N PHE A 334 19.01 -9.56 -0.22
CA PHE A 334 19.20 -9.93 1.18
C PHE A 334 20.04 -11.21 1.27
N LYS A 335 21.23 -11.11 1.87
CA LYS A 335 22.20 -12.19 2.03
C LYS A 335 22.36 -12.56 3.50
N LEU A 336 21.98 -13.79 3.86
CA LEU A 336 21.89 -14.25 5.26
C LEU A 336 23.23 -14.25 5.97
N ASP A 337 24.31 -14.57 5.24
CA ASP A 337 25.67 -14.65 5.78
C ASP A 337 26.50 -13.37 5.60
N GLU A 338 25.96 -12.38 4.91
CA GLU A 338 26.75 -11.22 4.51
C GLU A 338 26.17 -9.87 4.95
N ASN A 339 24.90 -9.59 4.70
CA ASN A 339 24.37 -8.23 4.86
C ASN A 339 23.08 -8.15 5.70
N VAL A 340 22.55 -9.30 6.08
CA VAL A 340 21.42 -9.43 7.01
C VAL A 340 21.93 -9.86 8.37
N GLY A 341 21.22 -9.48 9.45
CA GLY A 341 21.53 -9.90 10.81
C GLY A 341 22.68 -9.15 11.48
N ARG A 342 23.57 -8.49 10.72
CA ARG A 342 24.69 -7.69 11.27
C ARG A 342 24.23 -6.63 12.28
N THR A 343 23.15 -5.91 12.00
CA THR A 343 22.61 -4.90 12.94
C THR A 343 22.05 -5.53 14.21
N ALA A 344 21.41 -6.70 14.10
CA ALA A 344 20.90 -7.43 15.27
C ALA A 344 22.07 -7.97 16.13
N LEU A 345 23.06 -8.58 15.49
CA LEU A 345 24.29 -9.07 16.15
C LEU A 345 25.07 -7.94 16.83
N ALA A 346 25.29 -6.82 16.13
CA ALA A 346 25.98 -5.66 16.70
C ALA A 346 25.26 -5.03 17.90
N ARG A 347 23.98 -5.34 18.08
CA ARG A 347 23.14 -4.85 19.19
C ARG A 347 22.83 -5.93 20.22
N ASN A 348 23.47 -7.09 20.10
CA ASN A 348 23.22 -8.25 20.94
C ASN A 348 21.73 -8.63 21.02
N PHE A 349 20.98 -8.38 19.94
CA PHE A 349 19.59 -8.80 19.85
C PHE A 349 19.55 -10.29 19.52
N ASN A 350 19.01 -11.07 20.45
CA ASN A 350 18.73 -12.48 20.22
C ASN A 350 17.74 -12.62 19.05
N LEU A 351 18.10 -13.39 18.03
CA LEU A 351 17.28 -13.63 16.85
C LEU A 351 16.14 -14.58 17.24
N ARG A 352 15.01 -14.02 17.66
CA ARG A 352 13.86 -14.76 18.21
C ARG A 352 13.40 -15.93 17.35
N TYR A 353 13.54 -15.85 16.04
CA TYR A 353 13.08 -16.89 15.11
C TYR A 353 14.24 -17.41 14.27
N GLY A 354 15.42 -17.51 14.86
CA GLY A 354 16.63 -18.01 14.23
C GLY A 354 17.23 -17.11 13.16
N LYS A 355 18.26 -17.65 12.51
CA LYS A 355 19.00 -16.96 11.45
C LYS A 355 18.14 -16.83 10.19
N GLY A 356 17.61 -15.63 9.97
CA GLY A 356 16.74 -15.31 8.84
C GLY A 356 16.79 -13.83 8.47
N VAL A 357 16.03 -13.45 7.45
CA VAL A 357 15.81 -12.05 7.06
C VAL A 357 14.54 -11.55 7.71
N TYR A 358 14.70 -10.59 8.63
CA TYR A 358 13.62 -10.04 9.44
C TYR A 358 12.98 -8.83 8.77
N PHE A 359 11.65 -8.82 8.76
CA PHE A 359 10.81 -7.78 8.22
C PHE A 359 9.69 -7.44 9.20
N SER A 360 9.10 -6.26 9.08
CA SER A 360 7.91 -5.89 9.86
C SER A 360 6.89 -5.15 9.01
N SER A 361 5.61 -5.26 9.36
CA SER A 361 4.58 -4.39 8.78
C SER A 361 4.59 -2.98 9.39
N VAL A 362 5.33 -2.78 10.48
CA VAL A 362 5.41 -1.55 11.28
C VAL A 362 6.72 -0.81 10.98
N SER A 363 6.63 0.38 10.37
CA SER A 363 7.80 1.21 10.02
C SER A 363 8.58 1.65 11.25
N GLY A 364 7.89 2.03 12.33
CA GLY A 364 8.54 2.42 13.59
C GLY A 364 9.38 1.30 14.21
N LYS A 365 9.00 0.04 14.04
CA LYS A 365 9.80 -1.13 14.47
C LYS A 365 11.03 -1.31 13.58
N ALA A 366 10.85 -1.21 12.26
CA ALA A 366 11.99 -1.26 11.34
C ALA A 366 12.99 -0.12 11.62
N ASN A 367 12.52 1.05 12.06
CA ASN A 367 13.38 2.17 12.45
C ASN A 367 14.35 1.83 13.59
N ASP A 368 13.98 0.94 14.53
CA ASP A 368 14.87 0.50 15.61
C ASP A 368 16.12 -0.23 15.09
N TYR A 369 16.08 -0.70 13.84
CA TYR A 369 17.22 -1.33 13.15
C TYR A 369 17.86 -0.39 12.13
N ALA A 370 17.36 0.83 11.98
CA ALA A 370 17.83 1.82 11.04
C ALA A 370 18.71 2.91 11.68
N ASP A 371 18.95 2.92 13.00
CA ASP A 371 19.74 4.02 13.59
C ASP A 371 21.18 4.06 13.06
N LEU A 372 21.74 2.93 12.63
CA LEU A 372 23.07 2.88 11.99
C LEU A 372 23.06 3.41 10.55
N THR A 373 21.93 3.95 10.07
CA THR A 373 21.87 4.77 8.86
C THR A 373 21.79 6.26 9.20
N ALA A 374 21.69 6.64 10.48
CA ALA A 374 21.49 8.02 10.87
C ALA A 374 22.63 8.91 10.39
N LYS A 375 22.29 10.00 9.71
CA LYS A 375 23.22 11.03 9.24
C LYS A 375 22.59 12.40 9.46
N THR A 376 23.41 13.38 9.82
CA THR A 376 22.96 14.76 10.03
C THR A 376 23.18 15.54 8.74
N ALA A 377 22.12 16.14 8.21
CA ALA A 377 22.18 17.06 7.08
C ALA A 377 22.81 18.40 7.49
N LYS A 378 23.16 19.25 6.51
CA LYS A 378 23.81 20.54 6.76
C LYS A 378 22.98 21.50 7.61
N ASP A 379 21.66 21.38 7.55
CA ASP A 379 20.69 22.17 8.32
C ASP A 379 20.43 21.58 9.73
N GLY A 380 21.16 20.53 10.13
CA GLY A 380 20.98 19.86 11.41
C GLY A 380 19.95 18.73 11.41
N THR A 381 19.19 18.54 10.32
CA THR A 381 18.16 17.49 10.24
C THR A 381 18.77 16.10 10.34
N LYS A 382 18.26 15.26 11.25
CA LYS A 382 18.68 13.87 11.37
C LYS A 382 17.89 13.00 10.38
N LEU A 383 18.59 12.48 9.38
CA LEU A 383 18.03 11.61 8.36
C LEU A 383 18.40 10.16 8.61
N ARG A 384 17.47 9.26 8.32
CA ARG A 384 17.66 7.81 8.32
C ARG A 384 17.07 7.21 7.05
N CYS A 385 17.35 5.95 6.81
CA CYS A 385 16.73 5.23 5.71
C CYS A 385 16.41 3.77 6.05
N MET A 386 15.38 3.24 5.39
CA MET A 386 14.98 1.84 5.49
C MET A 386 14.46 1.33 4.15
N PHE A 387 14.53 0.03 3.94
CA PHE A 387 13.98 -0.60 2.75
C PHE A 387 12.49 -0.89 2.90
N VAL A 388 11.79 -0.83 1.77
CA VAL A 388 10.54 -1.53 1.53
C VAL A 388 10.81 -2.68 0.58
N ALA A 389 10.44 -3.89 0.97
CA ALA A 389 10.69 -5.11 0.23
C ALA A 389 9.38 -5.83 -0.14
N ASN A 390 9.42 -6.52 -1.28
CA ASN A 390 8.47 -7.58 -1.58
C ASN A 390 9.00 -8.88 -0.96
N VAL A 391 8.21 -9.48 -0.08
CA VAL A 391 8.58 -10.68 0.68
C VAL A 391 7.60 -11.80 0.33
N ALA A 392 8.08 -12.83 -0.37
CA ALA A 392 7.32 -14.02 -0.70
C ALA A 392 7.26 -14.94 0.54
N ALA A 393 6.23 -14.73 1.37
CA ALA A 393 6.09 -15.41 2.64
C ALA A 393 5.68 -16.89 2.48
N GLY A 394 5.10 -17.26 1.34
CA GLY A 394 4.60 -18.62 1.14
C GLY A 394 3.57 -19.02 2.20
N LYS A 395 3.61 -20.30 2.60
CA LYS A 395 2.90 -20.80 3.76
C LYS A 395 3.69 -20.39 5.01
N ALA A 396 3.19 -19.38 5.71
CA ALA A 396 3.80 -18.84 6.91
C ALA A 396 3.38 -19.58 8.17
N TYR A 397 4.36 -19.96 9.01
CA TYR A 397 4.11 -20.46 10.36
C TYR A 397 3.84 -19.28 11.29
N SER A 398 2.59 -19.11 11.72
CA SER A 398 2.21 -18.01 12.63
C SER A 398 2.33 -18.47 14.07
N THR A 399 3.01 -17.69 14.91
CA THR A 399 3.23 -18.03 16.33
C THR A 399 3.13 -16.79 17.22
N LYS A 400 2.69 -16.99 18.47
CA LYS A 400 2.73 -15.98 19.54
C LYS A 400 3.87 -16.22 20.54
N GLU A 401 4.66 -17.26 20.31
CA GLU A 401 5.80 -17.59 21.15
C GLU A 401 6.88 -16.51 21.06
N LYS A 402 7.55 -16.28 22.19
CA LYS A 402 8.59 -15.25 22.31
C LYS A 402 9.80 -15.53 21.43
N ALA A 403 10.12 -16.81 21.24
CA ALA A 403 11.19 -17.28 20.40
C ALA A 403 10.93 -18.73 19.95
N LEU A 404 11.61 -19.14 18.89
CA LEU A 404 11.70 -20.51 18.38
C LEU A 404 13.19 -20.89 18.34
N ASP A 405 13.49 -22.18 18.49
CA ASP A 405 14.86 -22.65 18.36
C ASP A 405 15.39 -22.41 16.94
N ASP A 406 16.62 -21.89 16.82
CA ASP A 406 17.25 -21.54 15.54
C ASP A 406 17.21 -22.67 14.51
N GLY A 407 17.51 -23.90 14.94
CA GLY A 407 17.51 -25.10 14.08
C GLY A 407 16.12 -25.61 13.67
N LYS A 408 15.05 -25.02 14.20
CA LYS A 408 13.66 -25.40 13.93
C LYS A 408 12.93 -24.38 13.04
N CYS A 409 13.66 -23.39 12.52
CA CYS A 409 13.09 -22.27 11.80
C CYS A 409 13.43 -22.31 10.29
N PRO A 410 12.43 -22.26 9.38
CA PRO A 410 11.00 -22.37 9.66
C PRO A 410 10.65 -23.85 9.99
N PRO A 411 9.54 -24.12 10.70
CA PRO A 411 9.10 -25.49 10.93
C PRO A 411 8.85 -26.24 9.61
N PRO A 412 9.00 -27.58 9.57
CA PRO A 412 8.79 -28.36 8.36
C PRO A 412 7.43 -28.08 7.70
N GLY A 413 7.45 -27.84 6.38
CA GLY A 413 6.25 -27.54 5.60
C GLY A 413 5.78 -26.09 5.65
N TYR A 414 6.66 -25.16 6.03
CA TYR A 414 6.47 -23.71 5.98
C TYR A 414 7.68 -23.02 5.33
N GLU A 415 7.45 -21.87 4.68
CA GLU A 415 8.51 -21.10 4.01
C GLU A 415 8.99 -19.90 4.85
N SER A 416 8.21 -19.46 5.82
CA SER A 416 8.49 -18.30 6.65
C SER A 416 7.90 -18.46 8.05
N VAL A 417 8.36 -17.65 9.00
CA VAL A 417 7.75 -17.50 10.33
C VAL A 417 7.12 -16.11 10.44
N VAL A 418 5.92 -16.04 11.02
CA VAL A 418 5.26 -14.80 11.42
C VAL A 418 5.09 -14.79 12.93
N GLY A 419 5.86 -13.93 13.60
CA GLY A 419 5.65 -13.60 15.00
C GLY A 419 4.47 -12.62 15.12
N GLU A 420 3.40 -13.06 15.78
CA GLU A 420 2.20 -12.26 16.01
C GLU A 420 2.35 -11.36 17.25
N VAL A 421 1.60 -10.25 17.26
CA VAL A 421 1.51 -9.39 18.44
C VAL A 421 0.90 -10.18 19.61
N GLY A 422 1.53 -10.12 20.77
CA GLY A 422 1.14 -10.89 21.95
C GLY A 422 2.13 -10.70 23.10
N GLN A 423 2.18 -11.66 24.02
CA GLN A 423 3.04 -11.57 25.21
C GLN A 423 4.54 -11.46 24.90
N GLY A 424 4.98 -11.87 23.72
CA GLY A 424 6.39 -11.83 23.30
C GLY A 424 6.77 -10.68 22.38
N LEU A 425 5.79 -10.07 21.70
CA LEU A 425 6.04 -9.11 20.63
C LEU A 425 5.03 -7.98 20.67
N ASN A 426 5.54 -6.75 20.69
CA ASN A 426 4.73 -5.53 20.60
C ASN A 426 4.24 -5.25 19.16
N TYR A 427 4.92 -5.83 18.16
CA TYR A 427 4.64 -5.62 16.74
C TYR A 427 5.01 -6.89 15.96
N ASP A 428 4.41 -7.10 14.80
CA ASP A 428 4.68 -8.28 13.99
C ASP A 428 6.13 -8.38 13.50
N GLU A 429 6.59 -9.62 13.31
CA GLU A 429 7.83 -9.97 12.62
C GLU A 429 7.51 -10.99 11.54
N LEU A 430 7.96 -10.75 10.31
CA LEU A 430 7.99 -11.75 9.24
C LEU A 430 9.45 -12.12 9.00
N VAL A 431 9.77 -13.40 9.11
CA VAL A 431 11.13 -13.92 8.94
C VAL A 431 11.14 -14.94 7.80
N VAL A 432 12.03 -14.73 6.83
CA VAL A 432 12.26 -15.66 5.72
C VAL A 432 13.67 -16.22 5.78
N TYR A 433 13.83 -17.46 5.33
CA TYR A 433 15.07 -18.25 5.52
C TYR A 433 15.76 -18.59 4.19
N LYS A 434 15.24 -18.05 3.09
CA LYS A 434 15.84 -18.13 1.75
C LYS A 434 16.06 -16.72 1.24
N GLU A 435 17.24 -16.47 0.68
CA GLU A 435 17.65 -15.15 0.21
C GLU A 435 16.74 -14.63 -0.89
N GLU A 436 16.33 -15.51 -1.80
CA GLU A 436 15.40 -15.23 -2.89
C GLU A 436 13.95 -14.97 -2.42
N ALA A 437 13.62 -15.22 -1.15
CA ALA A 437 12.28 -14.94 -0.64
C ALA A 437 12.00 -13.43 -0.50
N ALA A 438 13.02 -12.57 -0.56
CA ALA A 438 12.83 -11.13 -0.41
C ALA A 438 13.58 -10.32 -1.47
N LEU A 439 12.94 -9.25 -1.93
CA LEU A 439 13.47 -8.34 -2.93
C LEU A 439 13.33 -6.90 -2.44
N PRO A 440 14.43 -6.12 -2.27
CA PRO A 440 14.32 -4.70 -1.98
C PRO A 440 13.74 -4.00 -3.21
N THR A 441 12.66 -3.24 -3.01
CA THR A 441 11.96 -2.55 -4.10
C THR A 441 12.08 -1.04 -4.00
N HIS A 442 12.09 -0.51 -2.77
CA HIS A 442 12.21 0.90 -2.52
C HIS A 442 13.08 1.17 -1.31
N LEU A 443 13.70 2.34 -1.28
CA LEU A 443 14.41 2.89 -0.15
C LEU A 443 13.71 4.19 0.26
N ILE A 444 13.28 4.27 1.51
CA ILE A 444 12.68 5.48 2.08
C ILE A 444 13.75 6.19 2.90
N VAL A 445 14.02 7.46 2.58
CA VAL A 445 14.78 8.38 3.43
C VAL A 445 13.79 9.24 4.19
N TYR A 446 13.93 9.31 5.51
CA TYR A 446 12.99 9.99 6.39
C TYR A 446 13.74 10.77 7.47
N ALA A 447 13.09 11.83 7.95
CA ALA A 447 13.56 12.64 9.06
C ALA A 447 12.83 12.23 10.35
N LEU A 448 13.57 12.30 11.44
CA LEU A 448 13.03 12.32 12.80
C LEU A 448 13.23 13.75 13.30
N HIS A 449 12.13 14.39 13.70
CA HIS A 449 12.14 15.77 14.18
C HIS A 449 12.20 15.78 15.70
#